data_AF-A0A2K3L8Z7-F1
#
_entry.id   AF-A0A2K3L8Z7-F1
#
_cell.length_a   1.000
_cell.length_b   1.000
_cell.length_c   1.000
_cell.angle_alpha   90.00
_cell.angle_beta   90.00
_cell.angle_gamma   90.00
#
_symmetry.space_group_name_H-M   'P 1'
#
loop_
_entity.id
_entity.type
_entity.pdbx_description
1 polymer ?
#
loop_
_entity_poly.entity_id
_entity_poly.type
_entity_poly.pdbx_seq_one_letter_code
_entity_poly.pdbx_strand_id
1 'polypeptide(L)'
;METLYHASKITLWVQISLPEKSRGYIQVFLDGGLNQQKMGICDAVAVAKILNVTLVIPHFEVNPVWQDSSSFEDIFDVDHFIDVLRDEVSIVKELPGEYSWSTREYYATGIRATRIKTAPVHATADWYIENVLPILQ
;
A
#
# COMPACT_ATOMS: atom_id res chain seq x y z
N MET A 1 52.64 -19.60 -4.02
CA MET A 1 51.58 -20.34 -3.33
C MET A 1 51.38 -19.66 -1.99
N GLU A 2 50.25 -19.10 -1.56
CA GLU A 2 48.91 -18.89 -2.09
C GLU A 2 48.33 -17.79 -1.19
N THR A 3 47.58 -16.87 -1.77
CA THR A 3 46.70 -15.91 -1.09
C THR A 3 45.59 -16.64 -0.35
N LEU A 4 45.27 -16.22 0.89
CA LEU A 4 43.89 -16.31 1.38
C LEU A 4 43.50 -15.02 2.11
N TYR A 5 42.70 -14.23 1.40
CA TYR A 5 41.89 -13.13 1.89
C TYR A 5 40.96 -13.65 2.99
N HIS A 6 41.11 -13.16 4.22
CA HIS A 6 40.04 -13.26 5.22
C HIS A 6 39.20 -11.99 5.09
N ALA A 7 38.26 -12.00 4.14
CA ALA A 7 37.29 -10.92 4.00
C ALA A 7 36.37 -10.92 5.22
N SER A 8 36.45 -9.85 5.98
CA SER A 8 35.58 -9.50 7.10
C SER A 8 34.11 -9.65 6.71
N LYS A 9 33.31 -10.30 7.55
CA LYS A 9 31.84 -10.22 7.47
C LYS A 9 31.42 -8.76 7.68
N ILE A 10 31.27 -8.02 6.59
CA ILE A 10 30.61 -6.72 6.59
C ILE A 10 29.11 -7.00 6.56
N THR A 11 28.46 -6.92 7.72
CA THR A 11 27.00 -6.79 7.80
C THR A 11 26.66 -5.33 7.55
N LEU A 12 26.35 -4.97 6.30
CA LEU A 12 25.81 -3.65 5.99
C LEU A 12 24.32 -3.66 6.36
N TRP A 13 23.95 -3.02 7.48
CA TRP A 13 22.60 -2.51 7.62
C TRP A 13 22.50 -1.33 6.68
N VAL A 14 22.04 -1.55 5.44
CA VAL A 14 21.53 -0.43 4.64
C VAL A 14 20.27 -0.01 5.38
N GLN A 15 20.33 1.12 6.09
CA GLN A 15 19.10 1.84 6.40
C GLN A 15 18.54 2.26 5.05
N ILE A 16 17.58 1.48 4.53
CA ILE A 16 16.79 1.87 3.36
C ILE A 16 15.90 2.99 3.87
N SER A 17 16.43 4.21 3.91
CA SER A 17 15.58 5.39 4.02
C SER A 17 14.71 5.41 2.76
N LEU A 18 13.41 5.62 2.93
CA LEU A 18 12.51 5.83 1.80
C LEU A 18 13.11 6.90 0.87
N PRO A 19 13.10 6.69 -0.46
CA PRO A 19 13.45 7.72 -1.41
C PRO A 19 12.70 9.02 -1.08
N GLU A 20 13.38 10.17 -1.12
CA GLU A 20 12.79 11.46 -0.71
C GLU A 20 11.48 11.80 -1.45
N LYS A 21 11.23 11.19 -2.61
CA LYS A 21 10.02 11.38 -3.40
C LYS A 21 9.31 10.06 -3.71
N SER A 22 8.08 9.96 -3.22
CA SER A 22 7.13 8.90 -3.57
C SER A 22 6.76 8.94 -5.06
N ARG A 23 6.50 7.77 -5.65
CA ARG A 23 6.21 7.60 -7.09
C ARG A 23 4.73 7.78 -7.45
N GLY A 24 3.88 8.17 -6.50
CA GLY A 24 2.45 8.38 -6.70
C GLY A 24 1.62 8.03 -5.47
N TYR A 25 0.32 7.83 -5.66
CA TYR A 25 -0.62 7.45 -4.60
C TYR A 25 -1.30 6.14 -4.93
N ILE A 26 -1.55 5.32 -3.92
CA ILE A 26 -2.42 4.15 -4.02
C ILE A 26 -3.57 4.28 -3.04
N GLN A 27 -4.79 4.10 -3.53
CA GLN A 27 -6.00 3.93 -2.72
C GLN A 27 -6.39 2.47 -2.73
N VAL A 28 -6.80 1.97 -1.56
CA VAL A 28 -7.32 0.61 -1.42
C VAL A 28 -8.72 0.67 -0.80
N PHE A 29 -9.63 -0.08 -1.42
CA PHE A 29 -11.01 -0.24 -0.96
C PHE A 29 -11.19 -1.69 -0.55
N LEU A 30 -11.34 -1.92 0.75
CA LEU A 30 -11.30 -3.23 1.37
C LEU A 30 -12.71 -3.70 1.72
N ASP A 31 -13.11 -4.80 1.13
CA ASP A 31 -14.39 -5.45 1.38
C ASP A 31 -14.26 -6.62 2.36
N GLY A 32 -15.42 -7.20 2.70
CA GLY A 32 -15.48 -8.35 3.58
C GLY A 32 -15.58 -8.02 5.07
N GLY A 33 -15.34 -9.02 5.91
CA GLY A 33 -15.34 -8.85 7.37
C GLY A 33 -14.03 -8.26 7.90
N LEU A 34 -14.03 -7.77 9.14
CA LEU A 34 -12.86 -7.13 9.76
C LEU A 34 -11.56 -7.95 9.66
N ASN A 35 -11.63 -9.28 9.75
CA ASN A 35 -10.44 -10.14 9.59
C ASN A 35 -9.90 -10.16 8.15
N GLN A 36 -10.79 -10.09 7.14
CA GLN A 36 -10.39 -9.99 5.73
C GLN A 36 -9.84 -8.60 5.42
N GLN A 37 -10.45 -7.55 5.96
CA GLN A 37 -9.97 -6.17 5.84
C GLN A 37 -8.58 -6.02 6.48
N LYS A 38 -8.32 -6.62 7.66
CA LYS A 38 -6.99 -6.65 8.28
C LYS A 38 -5.93 -7.28 7.38
N MET A 39 -6.25 -8.38 6.69
CA MET A 39 -5.34 -8.97 5.70
C MET A 39 -5.10 -8.02 4.52
N GLY A 40 -6.16 -7.37 4.01
CA GLY A 40 -6.04 -6.39 2.94
C GLY A 40 -5.20 -5.16 3.30
N ILE A 41 -5.23 -4.71 4.56
CA ILE A 41 -4.35 -3.64 5.06
C ILE A 41 -2.88 -4.07 4.94
N CYS A 42 -2.55 -5.29 5.38
CA CYS A 42 -1.19 -5.82 5.29
C CYS A 42 -0.70 -5.86 3.83
N ASP A 43 -1.55 -6.33 2.91
CA ASP A 43 -1.23 -6.37 1.49
C ASP A 43 -1.01 -4.96 0.92
N ALA A 44 -1.85 -3.99 1.29
CA ALA A 44 -1.72 -2.60 0.85
C ALA A 44 -0.39 -1.96 1.30
N VAL A 45 0.00 -2.17 2.56
CA VAL A 45 1.28 -1.69 3.10
C VAL A 45 2.46 -2.35 2.38
N ALA A 46 2.40 -3.67 2.16
CA ALA A 46 3.45 -4.39 1.45
C ALA A 46 3.62 -3.89 0.00
N VAL A 47 2.51 -3.70 -0.72
CA VAL A 47 2.52 -3.19 -2.10
C VAL A 47 3.04 -1.74 -2.15
N ALA A 48 2.60 -0.88 -1.24
CA ALA A 48 3.07 0.50 -1.17
C ALA A 48 4.59 0.58 -0.95
N LYS A 49 5.12 -0.29 -0.08
CA LYS A 49 6.56 -0.43 0.16
C LYS A 49 7.31 -0.94 -1.07
N ILE A 50 6.83 -2.01 -1.71
CA ILE A 50 7.44 -2.59 -2.92
C ILE A 50 7.57 -1.54 -4.03
N LEU A 51 6.54 -0.71 -4.20
CA LEU A 51 6.45 0.27 -5.28
C LEU A 51 7.04 1.64 -4.93
N ASN A 52 7.36 1.88 -3.66
CA ASN A 52 7.71 3.18 -3.11
C ASN A 52 6.68 4.26 -3.47
N VAL A 53 5.42 4.02 -3.10
CA VAL A 53 4.30 4.94 -3.31
C VAL A 53 3.64 5.32 -1.99
N THR A 54 2.91 6.42 -2.02
CA THR A 54 2.18 6.92 -0.85
C THR A 54 0.88 6.13 -0.73
N LEU A 55 0.68 5.47 0.40
CA LEU A 55 -0.58 4.83 0.73
C LEU A 55 -1.56 5.88 1.26
N VAL A 56 -2.74 5.97 0.66
CA VAL A 56 -3.87 6.68 1.28
C VAL A 56 -4.50 5.74 2.30
N ILE A 57 -4.93 6.24 3.45
CA ILE A 57 -5.57 5.43 4.49
C ILE A 57 -6.64 4.51 3.87
N PRO A 58 -6.61 3.19 4.16
CA PRO A 58 -7.54 2.24 3.57
C PRO A 58 -9.01 2.62 3.80
N HIS A 59 -9.82 2.49 2.76
CA HIS A 59 -11.27 2.64 2.88
C HIS A 59 -11.93 1.29 3.11
N PHE A 60 -12.81 1.20 4.11
CA PHE A 60 -13.65 0.01 4.31
C PHE A 60 -14.96 0.14 3.56
N GLU A 61 -15.29 -0.89 2.79
CA GLU A 61 -16.61 -1.03 2.21
C GLU A 61 -17.60 -1.46 3.29
N VAL A 62 -18.85 -1.01 3.16
CA VAL A 62 -19.93 -1.43 4.04
C VAL A 62 -20.07 -2.95 3.97
N ASN A 63 -20.02 -3.59 5.14
CA ASN A 63 -20.20 -5.03 5.20
C ASN A 63 -21.69 -5.38 4.98
N PRO A 64 -22.06 -6.11 3.90
CA PRO A 64 -23.47 -6.34 3.58
C PRO A 64 -24.17 -7.32 4.54
N VAL A 65 -23.41 -8.13 5.29
CA VAL A 65 -23.96 -9.12 6.22
C VAL A 65 -24.22 -8.49 7.59
N TRP A 66 -23.25 -7.74 8.10
CA TRP A 66 -23.30 -7.14 9.43
C TRP A 66 -23.82 -5.69 9.42
N GLN A 67 -24.06 -5.11 8.23
CA GLN A 67 -24.39 -3.70 8.02
C GLN A 67 -23.43 -2.74 8.72
N ASP A 68 -22.17 -3.16 8.87
CA ASP A 68 -21.14 -2.37 9.50
C ASP A 68 -20.62 -1.34 8.49
N SER A 69 -20.78 -0.06 8.83
CA SER A 69 -20.32 1.09 8.07
C SER A 69 -19.16 1.82 8.75
N SER A 70 -18.51 1.18 9.73
CA SER A 70 -17.35 1.74 10.42
C SER A 70 -16.25 2.02 9.41
N SER A 71 -15.72 3.24 9.48
CA SER A 71 -14.55 3.65 8.73
C SER A 71 -13.26 3.08 9.34
N PHE A 72 -12.12 3.31 8.69
CA PHE A 72 -10.83 2.91 9.24
C PHE A 72 -10.55 3.60 10.58
N GLU A 73 -10.87 4.89 10.69
CA GLU A 73 -10.66 5.71 11.89
C GLU A 73 -11.60 5.36 13.05
N ASP A 74 -12.75 4.75 12.77
CA ASP A 74 -13.65 4.22 13.81
C ASP A 74 -13.06 2.99 14.51
N ILE A 75 -12.17 2.26 13.83
CA ILE A 75 -11.63 0.97 14.31
C ILE A 75 -10.16 1.08 14.75
N PHE A 76 -9.36 1.91 14.07
CA PHE A 76 -7.91 2.00 14.26
C PHE A 76 -7.47 3.41 14.63
N ASP A 77 -6.46 3.50 15.50
CA ASP A 77 -5.73 4.73 15.76
C ASP A 77 -4.89 5.09 14.53
N VAL A 78 -5.40 6.05 13.73
CA VAL A 78 -4.79 6.49 12.47
C VAL A 78 -3.42 7.10 12.70
N ASP A 79 -3.28 7.93 13.72
CA ASP A 79 -2.02 8.63 13.97
C ASP A 79 -0.95 7.64 14.43
N HIS A 80 -1.31 6.68 15.28
CA HIS A 80 -0.42 5.59 15.62
C HIS A 80 -0.04 4.78 14.37
N PHE A 81 -1.01 4.35 13.56
CA PHE A 81 -0.77 3.57 12.34
C PHE A 81 0.24 4.24 11.38
N ILE A 82 0.10 5.55 11.17
CA ILE A 82 1.03 6.34 10.36
C ILE A 82 2.41 6.38 11.03
N ASP A 83 2.47 6.64 12.33
CA ASP A 83 3.74 6.78 13.06
C ASP A 83 4.56 5.48 13.07
N VAL A 84 3.93 4.32 13.30
CA VAL A 84 4.67 3.05 13.36
C VAL A 84 5.22 2.62 11.99
N LEU A 85 4.60 3.09 10.89
CA LEU A 85 4.98 2.72 9.53
C LEU A 85 5.80 3.79 8.80
N ARG A 86 6.05 4.96 9.42
CA ARG A 86 6.62 6.15 8.78
C ARG A 86 7.98 5.91 8.11
N ASP A 87 8.77 4.98 8.64
CA ASP A 87 10.11 4.66 8.12
C ASP A 87 10.05 3.63 6.97
N GLU A 88 8.88 3.03 6.73
CA GLU A 88 8.68 1.91 5.81
C GLU A 88 7.75 2.24 4.64
N VAL A 89 6.76 3.11 4.85
CA VAL A 89 5.79 3.57 3.85
C VAL A 89 5.34 4.99 4.17
N SER A 90 5.29 5.87 3.16
CA SER A 90 4.63 7.17 3.27
C SER A 90 3.11 6.99 3.28
N ILE A 91 2.42 7.51 4.30
CA ILE A 91 0.97 7.37 4.45
C ILE A 91 0.31 8.75 4.58
N VAL A 92 -0.79 8.97 3.88
CA VAL A 92 -1.62 10.19 3.98
C VAL A 92 -3.06 9.84 4.31
N LYS A 93 -3.74 10.71 5.06
CA LYS A 93 -5.16 10.51 5.40
C LYS A 93 -6.06 10.68 4.18
N GLU A 94 -5.73 11.61 3.31
CA GLU A 94 -6.51 11.96 2.13
C GLU A 94 -5.60 12.22 0.93
N LEU A 95 -6.17 12.10 -0.27
CA LEU A 95 -5.48 12.48 -1.50
C LEU A 95 -5.28 14.01 -1.58
N PRO A 96 -4.19 14.47 -2.20
CA PRO A 96 -4.07 15.87 -2.60
C PRO A 96 -5.25 16.34 -3.46
N GLY A 97 -5.63 17.61 -3.34
CA GLY A 97 -6.84 18.14 -3.99
C GLY A 97 -6.86 18.00 -5.53
N GLU A 98 -5.70 17.96 -6.18
CA GLU A 98 -5.58 17.69 -7.62
C GLU A 98 -6.07 16.29 -8.04
N TYR A 99 -6.16 15.36 -7.09
CA TYR A 99 -6.69 14.01 -7.27
C TYR A 99 -8.07 13.80 -6.64
N SER A 100 -8.79 14.88 -6.27
CA SER A 100 -10.14 14.80 -5.67
C SER A 100 -11.18 14.08 -6.54
N TRP A 101 -10.92 13.94 -7.84
CA TRP A 101 -11.74 13.15 -8.77
C TRP A 101 -11.67 11.63 -8.51
N SER A 102 -10.63 11.16 -7.82
CA SER A 102 -10.33 9.75 -7.56
C SER A 102 -11.11 9.22 -6.36
N THR A 103 -12.44 9.13 -6.50
CA THR A 103 -13.34 8.67 -5.44
C THR A 103 -13.72 7.19 -5.59
N ARG A 104 -14.30 6.61 -4.53
CA ARG A 104 -14.85 5.25 -4.59
C ARG A 104 -15.87 5.10 -5.72
N GLU A 105 -16.78 6.05 -5.83
CA GLU A 105 -17.88 6.09 -6.82
C GLU A 105 -17.32 6.17 -8.24
N TYR A 106 -16.27 6.97 -8.44
CA TYR A 106 -15.57 7.06 -9.72
C TYR A 106 -15.09 5.68 -10.21
N TYR A 107 -14.56 4.86 -9.30
CA TYR A 107 -14.10 3.50 -9.62
C TYR A 107 -15.21 2.44 -9.61
N ALA A 108 -16.34 2.68 -8.94
CA ALA A 108 -17.47 1.76 -8.88
C ALA A 108 -18.21 1.66 -10.23
N THR A 109 -18.22 2.73 -11.03
CA THR A 109 -19.07 2.87 -12.22
C THR A 109 -18.50 2.30 -13.52
N GLY A 110 -17.27 1.77 -13.53
CA GLY A 110 -16.69 1.21 -14.76
C GLY A 110 -15.32 0.56 -14.62
N ILE A 111 -14.86 -0.04 -15.72
CA ILE A 111 -13.47 -0.49 -15.86
C ILE A 111 -12.60 0.74 -16.12
N ARG A 112 -11.53 0.89 -15.36
CA ARG A 112 -10.57 1.99 -15.46
C ARG A 112 -9.17 1.40 -15.55
N ALA A 113 -8.33 1.98 -16.39
CA ALA A 113 -6.93 1.55 -16.53
C ALA A 113 -6.16 1.68 -15.21
N THR A 114 -6.52 2.67 -14.39
CA THR A 114 -5.95 2.94 -13.07
C THR A 114 -6.53 2.06 -11.95
N ARG A 115 -7.42 1.10 -12.27
CA ARG A 115 -8.04 0.20 -11.29
C ARG A 115 -7.57 -1.24 -11.50
N ILE A 116 -6.84 -1.75 -10.52
CA ILE A 116 -6.53 -3.18 -10.42
C ILE A 116 -7.61 -3.87 -9.56
N LYS A 117 -8.28 -4.86 -10.12
CA LYS A 117 -9.30 -5.65 -9.39
C LYS A 117 -8.77 -6.95 -8.82
N THR A 118 -7.70 -7.50 -9.41
CA THR A 118 -7.22 -8.82 -9.05
C THR A 118 -5.73 -8.89 -9.35
N ALA A 119 -4.93 -9.10 -8.31
CA ALA A 119 -3.56 -9.58 -8.46
C ALA A 119 -3.60 -11.13 -8.52
N PRO A 120 -2.66 -11.78 -9.23
CA PRO A 120 -2.50 -13.22 -9.18
C PRO A 120 -2.30 -13.70 -7.74
N VAL A 121 -2.77 -14.92 -7.45
CA VAL A 121 -2.43 -15.59 -6.19
C VAL A 121 -0.90 -15.78 -6.17
N HIS A 122 -0.26 -15.35 -5.09
CA HIS A 122 1.21 -15.33 -4.96
C HIS A 122 1.92 -14.38 -5.95
N ALA A 123 1.30 -13.24 -6.30
CA ALA A 123 1.94 -12.20 -7.07
C ALA A 123 3.31 -11.83 -6.46
N THR A 124 4.35 -11.85 -7.30
CA THR A 124 5.71 -11.46 -6.90
C THR A 124 5.83 -9.95 -6.82
N ALA A 125 6.88 -9.45 -6.18
CA ALA A 125 7.19 -8.02 -6.20
C ALA A 125 7.32 -7.48 -7.64
N ASP A 126 7.97 -8.23 -8.53
CA ASP A 126 8.12 -7.87 -9.95
C ASP A 126 6.77 -7.73 -10.65
N TRP A 127 5.79 -8.59 -10.33
CA TRP A 127 4.45 -8.47 -10.91
C TRP A 127 3.83 -7.10 -10.61
N TYR A 128 3.97 -6.60 -9.37
CA TYR A 128 3.47 -5.28 -9.01
C TYR A 128 4.23 -4.16 -9.74
N ILE A 129 5.55 -4.31 -9.88
CA ILE A 129 6.38 -3.34 -10.62
C ILE A 129 5.97 -3.27 -12.10
N GLU A 130 5.66 -4.41 -12.72
CA GLU A 130 5.32 -4.48 -14.14
C GLU A 130 3.87 -4.10 -14.44
N ASN A 131 2.94 -4.36 -13.51
CA ASN A 131 1.50 -4.25 -13.79
C ASN A 131 0.79 -3.13 -13.01
N VAL A 132 1.34 -2.70 -11.87
CA VAL A 132 0.75 -1.66 -11.03
C VAL A 132 1.51 -0.35 -11.14
N LEU A 133 2.85 -0.36 -11.08
CA LEU A 133 3.61 0.88 -11.15
C LEU A 133 3.31 1.73 -12.41
N PRO A 134 3.15 1.16 -13.62
CA PRO A 134 2.93 1.97 -14.83
C PRO A 134 1.59 2.72 -14.87
N ILE A 135 0.62 2.31 -14.04
CA ILE A 135 -0.71 2.93 -14.01
C ILE A 135 -0.87 3.98 -12.90
N LEU A 136 0.17 4.19 -12.07
CA LEU A 136 0.17 5.16 -10.96
C LEU A 136 0.48 6.61 -11.42
N GLN A 137 0.36 6.90 -12.72
CA GLN A 137 0.61 8.21 -13.33
C GLN A 137 -0.59 9.16 -13.21
#